data_AF-A0A128ETL1-F1
#
_entry.id   AF-A0A128ETL1-F1
#
_cell.length_a   1.000
_cell.length_b   1.000
_cell.length_c   1.000
_cell.angle_alpha   90.00
_cell.angle_beta   90.00
_cell.angle_gamma   90.00
#
_symmetry.space_group_name_H-M   'P 1'
#
loop_
_entity.id
_entity.type
_entity.pdbx_description
1 polymer ?
#
loop_
_entity_poly.entity_id
_entity_poly.type
_entity_poly.pdbx_seq_one_letter_code
_entity_poly.pdbx_strand_id
1 'polypeptide(L)'
;MKRCHSAPKIISSLILLSLSTKSLSNQKSEQLDSIAKSLSAVELIEYFEVESYYGKTIFSETEKLKFSISGSQEKINNGRRSELAIDFPFKLEDEVIYRYELFIPSDYESDIQGRWSLITQWHDQPNPNKGETWSNFPGRSPLVALYEKVDKGETNFTIVYGGQVISIPINLGTWNQITYHFRWSNSNSGFLNLKVNNSTFTFNGPNMHNDYQHYLKIGPYRHPDISTDNHIYFRNLKITKRI
;
A
#
# COMPACT_ATOMS: atom_id res chain seq x y z
N MET A 1 -63.60 4.70 -40.71
CA MET A 1 -62.16 4.76 -41.04
C MET A 1 -61.46 5.68 -40.03
N LYS A 2 -60.76 5.10 -39.05
CA LYS A 2 -60.06 5.82 -37.97
C LYS A 2 -58.62 6.12 -38.39
N ARG A 3 -58.18 7.38 -38.30
CA ARG A 3 -56.76 7.78 -38.37
C ARG A 3 -56.18 7.76 -36.96
N CYS A 4 -55.16 6.94 -36.72
CA CYS A 4 -54.34 6.97 -35.50
C CYS A 4 -53.09 7.84 -35.74
N HIS A 5 -52.79 8.72 -34.79
CA HIS A 5 -51.57 9.52 -34.72
C HIS A 5 -50.40 8.68 -34.19
N SER A 6 -49.24 8.81 -34.81
CA SER A 6 -47.95 8.22 -34.42
C SER A 6 -47.24 9.08 -33.36
N ALA A 7 -46.75 8.44 -32.29
CA ALA A 7 -45.77 9.03 -31.37
C ALA A 7 -44.33 8.78 -31.86
N PRO A 8 -43.35 9.68 -31.62
CA PRO A 8 -41.96 9.44 -31.97
C PRO A 8 -41.25 8.57 -30.91
N LYS A 9 -40.48 7.58 -31.36
CA LYS A 9 -39.52 6.82 -30.54
C LYS A 9 -38.28 7.68 -30.30
N ILE A 10 -37.99 7.95 -29.03
CA ILE A 10 -36.69 8.47 -28.60
C ILE A 10 -35.69 7.30 -28.66
N ILE A 11 -34.77 7.34 -29.63
CA ILE A 11 -33.55 6.53 -29.64
C ILE A 11 -32.39 7.48 -29.37
N SER A 12 -31.93 7.56 -28.12
CA SER A 12 -30.61 8.08 -27.77
C SER A 12 -30.31 7.80 -26.31
N SER A 13 -29.70 6.65 -26.01
CA SER A 13 -28.97 6.47 -24.75
C SER A 13 -27.94 5.33 -24.75
N LEU A 14 -27.37 4.95 -25.92
CA LEU A 14 -26.32 3.91 -25.97
C LEU A 14 -24.92 4.41 -26.37
N ILE A 15 -24.77 5.70 -26.71
CA ILE A 15 -23.49 6.24 -27.19
C ILE A 15 -22.72 7.03 -26.10
N LEU A 16 -23.38 7.45 -25.00
CA LEU A 16 -22.69 8.18 -23.92
C LEU A 16 -21.95 7.28 -22.92
N LEU A 17 -22.32 6.00 -22.77
CA LEU A 17 -21.65 5.12 -21.78
C LEU A 17 -20.23 4.70 -22.21
N SER A 18 -19.97 4.54 -23.51
CA SER A 18 -18.69 4.03 -24.02
C SER A 18 -17.58 5.09 -24.12
N LEU A 19 -17.94 6.38 -24.21
CA LEU A 19 -17.00 7.49 -24.21
C LEU A 19 -16.51 7.82 -22.78
N SER A 20 -17.41 7.73 -21.79
CA SER A 20 -17.11 7.96 -20.38
C SER A 20 -16.13 6.90 -19.82
N THR A 21 -16.35 5.62 -20.14
CA THR A 21 -15.48 4.52 -19.65
C THR A 21 -14.08 4.57 -20.24
N LYS A 22 -13.94 4.94 -21.52
CA LYS A 22 -12.63 5.16 -22.17
C LYS A 22 -11.86 6.33 -21.55
N SER A 23 -12.55 7.41 -21.21
CA SER A 23 -11.95 8.57 -20.54
C SER A 23 -11.41 8.18 -19.14
N LEU A 24 -12.22 7.45 -18.36
CA LEU A 24 -11.83 6.96 -17.03
C LEU A 24 -10.68 5.95 -17.08
N SER A 25 -10.68 5.02 -18.06
CA SER A 25 -9.58 4.07 -18.21
C SER A 25 -8.27 4.76 -18.61
N ASN A 26 -8.35 5.77 -19.48
CA ASN A 26 -7.17 6.56 -19.87
C ASN A 26 -6.63 7.35 -18.68
N GLN A 27 -7.51 8.01 -17.91
CA GLN A 27 -7.12 8.74 -16.72
C GLN A 27 -6.47 7.82 -15.68
N LYS A 28 -7.04 6.64 -15.42
CA LYS A 28 -6.43 5.65 -14.52
C LYS A 28 -5.05 5.20 -15.03
N SER A 29 -4.91 4.95 -16.33
CA SER A 29 -3.64 4.55 -16.94
C SER A 29 -2.57 5.63 -16.80
N GLU A 30 -2.92 6.90 -17.04
CA GLU A 30 -2.00 8.04 -16.89
C GLU A 30 -1.57 8.24 -15.43
N GLN A 31 -2.48 8.04 -14.48
CA GLN A 31 -2.17 8.08 -13.04
C GLN A 31 -1.16 7.01 -12.66
N LEU A 32 -1.40 5.76 -13.06
CA LEU A 32 -0.49 4.64 -12.74
C LEU A 32 0.88 4.81 -13.41
N ASP A 33 0.93 5.32 -14.64
CA ASP A 33 2.19 5.62 -15.32
C ASP A 33 2.98 6.71 -14.60
N SER A 34 2.30 7.76 -14.15
CA SER A 34 2.91 8.84 -13.36
C SER A 34 3.45 8.34 -12.02
N ILE A 35 2.69 7.49 -11.32
CA ILE A 35 3.11 6.84 -10.07
C ILE A 35 4.34 5.97 -10.30
N ALA A 36 4.31 5.12 -11.32
CA ALA A 36 5.39 4.17 -11.62
C ALA A 36 6.69 4.90 -12.00
N LYS A 37 6.60 5.98 -12.78
CA LYS A 37 7.75 6.85 -13.07
C LYS A 37 8.32 7.51 -11.81
N SER A 38 7.46 8.04 -10.94
CA SER A 38 7.86 8.67 -9.67
C SER A 38 8.59 7.70 -8.74
N LEU A 39 8.18 6.42 -8.76
CA LEU A 39 8.81 5.36 -8.00
C LEU A 39 10.03 4.72 -8.68
N SER A 40 10.34 5.09 -9.94
CA SER A 40 11.31 4.37 -10.78
C SER A 40 11.01 2.87 -10.90
N ALA A 41 9.73 2.54 -11.09
CA ALA A 41 9.16 1.18 -11.00
C ALA A 41 8.17 0.89 -12.15
N VAL A 42 8.49 1.34 -13.36
CA VAL A 42 7.62 1.19 -14.55
C VAL A 42 7.31 -0.28 -14.85
N GLU A 43 8.22 -1.18 -14.53
CA GLU A 43 8.05 -2.63 -14.67
C GLU A 43 7.01 -3.24 -13.72
N LEU A 44 6.60 -2.51 -12.67
CA LEU A 44 5.63 -2.98 -11.68
C LEU A 44 4.22 -2.41 -11.90
N ILE A 45 4.02 -1.58 -12.93
CA ILE A 45 2.77 -0.83 -13.14
C ILE A 45 1.51 -1.71 -13.20
N GLU A 46 1.63 -2.92 -13.75
CA GLU A 46 0.50 -3.85 -13.87
C GLU A 46 0.03 -4.40 -12.51
N TYR A 47 0.87 -4.32 -11.47
CA TYR A 47 0.56 -4.77 -10.12
C TYR A 47 0.04 -3.65 -9.21
N PHE A 48 -0.04 -2.41 -9.71
CA PHE A 48 -0.40 -1.25 -8.88
C PHE A 48 -1.91 -1.08 -8.74
N GLU A 49 -2.33 -0.86 -7.50
CA GLU A 49 -3.69 -0.45 -7.16
C GLU A 49 -3.67 0.73 -6.19
N VAL A 50 -4.32 1.83 -6.57
CA VAL A 50 -4.41 3.02 -5.72
C VAL A 50 -5.55 2.81 -4.72
N GLU A 51 -5.21 2.68 -3.43
CA GLU A 51 -6.21 2.48 -2.36
C GLU A 51 -6.62 3.79 -1.67
N SER A 52 -6.41 4.92 -2.33
CA SER A 52 -6.76 6.26 -1.82
C SER A 52 -7.06 7.22 -2.96
N TYR A 53 -7.04 8.53 -2.71
CA TYR A 53 -7.43 9.54 -3.69
C TYR A 53 -6.20 10.14 -4.38
N TYR A 54 -5.88 9.68 -5.59
CA TYR A 54 -4.82 10.29 -6.41
C TYR A 54 -5.09 11.78 -6.66
N GLY A 55 -4.06 12.63 -6.53
CA GLY A 55 -4.17 14.08 -6.62
C GLY A 55 -4.73 14.77 -5.38
N LYS A 56 -5.07 14.01 -4.32
CA LYS A 56 -5.54 14.53 -3.02
C LYS A 56 -4.69 14.03 -1.86
N THR A 57 -4.38 12.74 -1.85
CA THR A 57 -3.54 12.11 -0.81
C THR A 57 -2.27 11.51 -1.39
N ILE A 58 -2.24 11.17 -2.68
CA ILE A 58 -1.05 10.69 -3.39
C ILE A 58 -0.70 11.67 -4.51
N PHE A 59 0.56 12.08 -4.58
CA PHE A 59 1.06 13.03 -5.57
C PHE A 59 2.35 12.51 -6.20
N SER A 60 2.33 12.33 -7.50
CA SER A 60 3.51 12.05 -8.30
C SER A 60 4.38 13.30 -8.40
N GLU A 61 5.64 13.19 -8.02
CA GLU A 61 6.67 14.22 -8.19
C GLU A 61 7.84 13.61 -8.97
N THR A 62 8.67 14.46 -9.59
CA THR A 62 9.88 13.99 -10.26
C THR A 62 10.75 13.19 -9.27
N GLU A 63 11.02 11.93 -9.61
CA GLU A 63 11.87 10.99 -8.85
C GLU A 63 11.39 10.60 -7.44
N LYS A 64 10.15 10.92 -7.06
CA LYS A 64 9.57 10.49 -5.78
C LYS A 64 8.04 10.56 -5.79
N LEU A 65 7.42 9.67 -5.03
CA LEU A 65 5.98 9.66 -4.81
C LEU A 65 5.68 10.19 -3.40
N LYS A 66 4.87 11.24 -3.30
CA LYS A 66 4.43 11.82 -2.04
C LYS A 66 3.12 11.19 -1.59
N PHE A 67 3.06 10.86 -0.31
CA PHE A 67 1.84 10.47 0.39
C PHE A 67 1.55 11.49 1.48
N SER A 68 0.42 12.17 1.38
CA SER A 68 -0.10 13.12 2.36
C SER A 68 -1.26 12.51 3.13
N ILE A 69 -1.30 12.72 4.44
CA ILE A 69 -2.34 12.22 5.34
C ILE A 69 -2.76 13.32 6.31
N SER A 70 -4.03 13.70 6.29
CA SER A 70 -4.58 14.78 7.14
C SER A 70 -5.45 14.27 8.28
N GLY A 71 -5.43 14.98 9.41
CA GLY A 71 -6.33 14.86 10.53
C GLY A 71 -7.79 15.26 10.24
N SER A 72 -8.06 15.78 9.05
CA SER A 72 -9.41 16.17 8.60
C SER A 72 -9.95 15.29 7.48
N GLN A 73 -9.15 14.37 6.94
CA GLN A 73 -9.57 13.55 5.81
C GLN A 73 -10.64 12.53 6.19
N GLU A 74 -11.45 12.15 5.20
CA GLU A 74 -12.43 11.08 5.30
C GLU A 74 -11.78 9.72 5.56
N LYS A 75 -12.49 8.85 6.28
CA LYS A 75 -12.03 7.50 6.57
C LYS A 75 -12.22 6.61 5.34
N ILE A 76 -11.29 5.68 5.14
CA ILE A 76 -11.44 4.56 4.21
C ILE A 76 -11.08 3.30 5.02
N ASN A 77 -12.05 2.37 5.12
CA ASN A 77 -11.89 1.08 5.82
C ASN A 77 -11.29 1.23 7.24
N ASN A 78 -12.10 1.74 8.19
CA ASN A 78 -11.80 1.91 9.62
C ASN A 78 -10.68 2.90 10.01
N GLY A 79 -9.86 3.36 9.07
CA GLY A 79 -8.82 4.35 9.35
C GLY A 79 -8.70 5.43 8.29
N ARG A 80 -7.63 6.20 8.41
CA ARG A 80 -7.24 7.22 7.44
C ARG A 80 -6.03 6.69 6.67
N ARG A 81 -6.09 6.73 5.34
CA ARG A 81 -5.06 6.14 4.48
C ARG A 81 -4.67 7.06 3.34
N SER A 82 -3.39 7.01 3.03
CA SER A 82 -2.83 7.36 1.74
C SER A 82 -1.93 6.20 1.36
N GLU A 83 -2.44 5.22 0.63
CA GLU A 83 -1.71 3.99 0.34
C GLU A 83 -1.78 3.62 -1.15
N LEU A 84 -0.66 3.09 -1.65
CA LEU A 84 -0.54 2.38 -2.92
C LEU A 84 -0.32 0.91 -2.60
N ALA A 85 -1.16 0.04 -3.17
CA ALA A 85 -1.02 -1.40 -3.14
C ALA A 85 -0.22 -1.90 -4.36
N ILE A 86 0.59 -2.93 -4.15
CA ILE A 86 1.40 -3.62 -5.17
C ILE A 86 1.20 -5.12 -4.99
N ASP A 87 0.38 -5.72 -5.84
CA ASP A 87 0.05 -7.16 -5.82
C ASP A 87 1.04 -7.97 -6.68
N PHE A 88 2.31 -7.97 -6.25
CA PHE A 88 3.37 -8.69 -6.96
C PHE A 88 3.22 -10.21 -6.78
N PRO A 89 3.23 -11.01 -7.86
CA PRO A 89 2.90 -12.42 -7.79
C PRO A 89 4.04 -13.29 -7.24
N PHE A 90 3.72 -14.12 -6.26
CA PHE A 90 4.61 -15.15 -5.72
C PHE A 90 3.81 -16.32 -5.15
N LYS A 91 4.51 -17.42 -4.86
CA LYS A 91 3.94 -18.61 -4.23
C LYS A 91 4.55 -18.85 -2.85
N LEU A 92 3.92 -19.73 -2.08
CA LEU A 92 4.49 -20.23 -0.83
C LEU A 92 5.92 -20.73 -1.08
N GLU A 93 6.81 -20.41 -0.14
CA GLU A 93 8.25 -20.67 -0.14
C GLU A 93 9.09 -19.88 -1.16
N ASP A 94 8.49 -19.05 -2.02
CA ASP A 94 9.25 -18.14 -2.89
C ASP A 94 10.05 -17.14 -2.04
N GLU A 95 11.29 -16.86 -2.48
CA GLU A 95 12.08 -15.77 -1.95
C GLU A 95 11.86 -14.48 -2.74
N VAL A 96 11.35 -13.44 -2.08
CA VAL A 96 11.06 -12.15 -2.70
C VAL A 96 11.79 -11.03 -1.98
N ILE A 97 12.45 -10.17 -2.76
CA ILE A 97 13.18 -9.01 -2.27
C ILE A 97 12.41 -7.75 -2.67
N TYR A 98 12.00 -6.98 -1.67
CA TYR A 98 11.42 -5.65 -1.83
C TYR A 98 12.46 -4.62 -1.42
N ARG A 99 12.65 -3.59 -2.23
CA ARG A 99 13.57 -2.48 -1.92
C ARG A 99 12.91 -1.17 -2.28
N TYR A 100 13.06 -0.18 -1.41
CA TYR A 100 12.70 1.21 -1.70
C TYR A 100 13.50 2.15 -0.80
N GLU A 101 13.42 3.45 -1.10
CA GLU A 101 13.90 4.50 -0.21
C GLU A 101 12.70 5.25 0.38
N LEU A 102 12.76 5.51 1.69
CA LEU A 102 11.72 6.20 2.46
C LEU A 102 12.26 7.50 3.04
N PHE A 103 11.57 8.60 2.79
CA PHE A 103 11.82 9.88 3.43
C PHE A 103 10.66 10.24 4.34
N ILE A 104 10.97 10.45 5.63
CA ILE A 104 10.04 11.00 6.61
C ILE A 104 10.59 12.38 6.99
N PRO A 105 9.84 13.47 6.78
CA PRO A 105 10.27 14.83 7.14
C PRO A 105 10.66 14.97 8.61
N SER A 106 11.57 15.91 8.91
CA SER A 106 12.01 16.19 10.29
C SER A 106 10.92 16.83 11.17
N ASP A 107 9.92 17.43 10.54
CA ASP A 107 8.73 18.01 11.15
C ASP A 107 7.56 17.03 11.22
N TYR A 108 7.79 15.72 11.00
CA TYR A 108 6.76 14.70 11.14
C TYR A 108 6.23 14.65 12.59
N GLU A 109 4.92 14.80 12.75
CA GLU A 109 4.26 14.87 14.06
C GLU A 109 3.61 13.52 14.42
N SER A 110 4.19 12.86 15.41
CA SER A 110 3.69 11.57 15.91
C SER A 110 2.53 11.71 16.88
N ASP A 111 1.70 10.67 16.97
CA ASP A 111 0.57 10.66 17.90
C ASP A 111 1.03 10.35 19.33
N ILE A 112 1.05 11.36 20.20
CA ILE A 112 1.47 11.22 21.60
C ILE A 112 0.61 10.22 22.41
N GLN A 113 -0.60 9.92 21.96
CA GLN A 113 -1.49 8.92 22.58
C GLN A 113 -1.09 7.48 22.23
N GLY A 114 -0.11 7.30 21.34
CA GLY A 114 0.43 5.99 20.96
C GLY A 114 -0.56 5.14 20.15
N ARG A 115 -1.51 5.77 19.45
CA ARG A 115 -2.43 5.04 18.57
C ARG A 115 -1.69 4.51 17.34
N TRP A 116 -2.25 3.49 16.71
CA TRP A 116 -1.60 2.81 15.60
C TRP A 116 -1.43 3.72 14.38
N SER A 117 -0.25 3.62 13.74
CA SER A 117 0.13 4.34 12.53
C SER A 117 1.11 3.47 11.75
N LEU A 118 0.70 2.98 10.57
CA LEU A 118 1.49 2.11 9.69
C LEU A 118 2.05 2.95 8.54
N ILE A 119 3.21 2.54 8.03
CA ILE A 119 3.89 3.15 6.88
C ILE A 119 4.05 2.16 5.72
N THR A 120 4.21 0.88 6.05
CA THR A 120 4.35 -0.20 5.08
C THR A 120 3.78 -1.48 5.66
N GLN A 121 3.07 -2.26 4.87
CA GLN A 121 2.46 -3.52 5.32
C GLN A 121 2.35 -4.53 4.19
N TRP A 122 2.36 -5.81 4.54
CA TRP A 122 2.01 -6.91 3.63
C TRP A 122 0.72 -7.55 4.14
N HIS A 123 -0.35 -7.40 3.35
CA HIS A 123 -1.68 -7.83 3.75
C HIS A 123 -2.08 -9.11 3.02
N ASP A 124 -2.78 -10.01 3.71
CA ASP A 124 -3.39 -11.17 3.09
C ASP A 124 -4.58 -10.78 2.22
N GLN A 125 -4.95 -11.67 1.30
CA GLN A 125 -6.05 -11.46 0.37
C GLN A 125 -6.75 -12.80 0.07
N PRO A 126 -8.02 -12.77 -0.38
CA PRO A 126 -8.75 -13.97 -0.76
C PRO A 126 -8.04 -14.72 -1.89
N ASN A 127 -8.01 -16.05 -1.79
CA ASN A 127 -7.55 -16.93 -2.85
C ASN A 127 -8.72 -17.29 -3.78
N PRO A 128 -8.79 -16.72 -5.00
CA PRO A 128 -9.88 -17.00 -5.93
C PRO A 128 -9.92 -18.46 -6.37
N ASN A 129 -8.80 -19.18 -6.36
CA ASN A 129 -8.75 -20.61 -6.70
C ASN A 129 -9.41 -21.50 -5.64
N LYS A 130 -9.62 -20.98 -4.42
CA LYS A 130 -10.38 -21.64 -3.34
C LYS A 130 -11.82 -21.14 -3.24
N GLY A 131 -12.28 -20.27 -4.15
CA GLY A 131 -13.60 -19.64 -4.10
C GLY A 131 -13.74 -18.57 -3.00
N GLU A 132 -12.61 -18.07 -2.48
CA GLU A 132 -12.61 -16.97 -1.51
C GLU A 132 -12.87 -15.63 -2.21
N THR A 133 -13.55 -14.74 -1.52
CA THR A 133 -13.88 -13.38 -1.95
C THR A 133 -13.73 -12.43 -0.76
N TRP A 134 -13.62 -11.13 -1.01
CA TRP A 134 -13.61 -10.15 0.10
C TRP A 134 -14.86 -10.19 0.99
N SER A 135 -15.98 -10.76 0.51
CA SER A 135 -17.20 -10.89 1.32
C SER A 135 -17.20 -12.10 2.25
N ASN A 136 -16.37 -13.12 2.00
CA ASN A 136 -16.28 -14.33 2.84
C ASN A 136 -14.90 -14.53 3.49
N PHE A 137 -13.92 -13.69 3.14
CA PHE A 137 -12.57 -13.74 3.67
C PHE A 137 -12.47 -12.99 5.01
N PRO A 138 -11.89 -13.58 6.06
CA PRO A 138 -11.79 -12.94 7.38
C PRO A 138 -10.83 -11.75 7.35
N GLY A 139 -11.21 -10.64 7.98
CA GLY A 139 -10.28 -9.53 8.20
C GLY A 139 -9.23 -9.90 9.25
N ARG A 140 -7.94 -9.69 8.94
CA ARG A 140 -6.81 -9.96 9.84
C ARG A 140 -5.83 -8.78 9.80
N SER A 141 -5.13 -8.55 10.90
CA SER A 141 -3.99 -7.62 10.90
C SER A 141 -2.82 -8.23 10.12
N PRO A 142 -2.02 -7.43 9.39
CA PRO A 142 -0.85 -7.93 8.68
C PRO A 142 0.15 -8.56 9.66
N LEU A 143 0.76 -9.68 9.27
CA LEU A 143 1.84 -10.31 10.05
C LEU A 143 3.17 -9.57 9.91
N VAL A 144 3.34 -8.79 8.85
CA VAL A 144 4.53 -7.98 8.61
C VAL A 144 4.14 -6.56 8.27
N ALA A 145 4.58 -5.62 9.11
CA ALA A 145 4.32 -4.20 8.91
C ALA A 145 5.32 -3.30 9.65
N LEU A 146 5.62 -2.16 9.03
CA LEU A 146 6.36 -1.05 9.61
C LEU A 146 5.37 -0.07 10.25
N TYR A 147 5.51 0.12 11.57
CA TYR A 147 4.73 1.05 12.37
C TYR A 147 5.58 2.25 12.79
N GLU A 148 4.92 3.40 12.92
CA GLU A 148 5.31 4.47 13.82
C GLU A 148 4.73 4.15 15.21
N LYS A 149 5.54 4.35 16.24
CA LYS A 149 5.15 4.17 17.65
C LYS A 149 5.77 5.28 18.49
N VAL A 150 5.00 5.86 19.40
CA VAL A 150 5.54 6.73 20.45
C VAL A 150 5.84 5.88 21.68
N ASP A 151 7.09 5.92 22.16
CA ASP A 151 7.51 5.32 23.43
C ASP A 151 8.20 6.37 24.29
N LYS A 152 7.73 6.57 25.52
CA LYS A 152 8.24 7.60 26.46
C LYS A 152 8.35 9.02 25.87
N GLY A 153 7.46 9.37 24.95
CA GLY A 153 7.44 10.69 24.29
C GLY A 153 8.37 10.79 23.08
N GLU A 154 9.09 9.73 22.73
CA GLU A 154 9.97 9.68 21.55
C GLU A 154 9.32 8.88 20.42
N THR A 155 9.43 9.42 19.20
CA THR A 155 9.00 8.74 17.99
C THR A 155 9.98 7.62 17.66
N ASN A 156 9.45 6.41 17.55
CA ASN A 156 10.16 5.21 17.16
C ASN A 156 9.48 4.57 15.95
N PHE A 157 10.27 3.86 15.15
CA PHE A 157 9.76 3.07 14.04
C PHE A 157 10.02 1.60 14.32
N THR A 158 8.99 0.77 14.20
CA THR A 158 9.08 -0.65 14.57
C THR A 158 8.64 -1.54 13.41
N ILE A 159 9.37 -2.63 13.21
CA ILE A 159 8.91 -3.72 12.35
C ILE A 159 8.19 -4.76 13.22
N VAL A 160 7.01 -5.16 12.77
CA VAL A 160 6.30 -6.33 13.26
C VAL A 160 6.59 -7.49 12.30
N TYR A 161 6.88 -8.68 12.83
CA TYR A 161 7.01 -9.92 12.06
C TYR A 161 6.48 -11.10 12.88
N GLY A 162 5.35 -11.69 12.48
CA GLY A 162 4.82 -12.89 13.14
C GLY A 162 4.60 -12.73 14.66
N GLY A 163 4.32 -11.51 15.12
CA GLY A 163 4.18 -11.16 16.54
C GLY A 163 5.45 -10.64 17.23
N GLN A 164 6.63 -10.78 16.61
CA GLN A 164 7.86 -10.13 17.07
C GLN A 164 7.81 -8.63 16.74
N VAL A 165 8.32 -7.78 17.63
CA VAL A 165 8.34 -6.32 17.44
C VAL A 165 9.73 -5.79 17.76
N ILE A 166 10.37 -5.12 16.80
CA ILE A 166 11.73 -4.58 16.95
C ILE A 166 11.78 -3.15 16.42
N SER A 167 12.43 -2.24 17.15
CA SER A 167 12.72 -0.88 16.67
C SER A 167 13.81 -0.88 15.60
N ILE A 168 13.61 -0.09 14.55
CA ILE A 168 14.54 0.04 13.42
C ILE A 168 15.00 1.51 13.26
N PRO A 169 16.23 1.74 12.76
CA PRO A 169 16.82 3.07 12.71
C PRO A 169 16.38 3.83 11.45
N ILE A 170 15.20 4.46 11.53
CA ILE A 170 14.73 5.42 10.53
C ILE A 170 15.15 6.82 10.96
N ASN A 171 15.93 7.49 10.10
CA ASN A 171 16.41 8.84 10.31
C ASN A 171 15.45 9.83 9.65
N LEU A 172 14.81 10.68 10.46
CA LEU A 172 13.97 11.77 9.94
C LEU A 172 14.80 12.79 9.15
N GLY A 173 14.18 13.46 8.18
CA GLY A 173 14.80 14.46 7.32
C GLY A 173 15.81 13.89 6.31
N THR A 174 15.93 12.57 6.19
CA THR A 174 16.85 11.92 5.25
C THR A 174 16.20 10.74 4.54
N TRP A 175 16.77 10.34 3.39
CA TRP A 175 16.35 9.14 2.67
C TRP A 175 16.91 7.90 3.37
N ASN A 176 16.02 7.00 3.77
CA ASN A 176 16.35 5.73 4.41
C ASN A 176 16.28 4.62 3.38
N GLN A 177 17.35 3.84 3.26
CA GLN A 177 17.37 2.68 2.36
C GLN A 177 16.83 1.46 3.08
N ILE A 178 15.78 0.85 2.53
CA ILE A 178 15.14 -0.30 3.16
C ILE A 178 15.07 -1.45 2.16
N THR A 179 15.54 -2.62 2.60
CA THR A 179 15.47 -3.87 1.83
C THR A 179 14.86 -4.96 2.71
N TYR A 180 13.79 -5.57 2.22
CA TYR A 180 13.14 -6.72 2.82
C TYR A 180 13.42 -7.92 1.95
N HIS A 181 14.14 -8.91 2.47
CA HIS A 181 14.34 -10.19 1.80
C HIS A 181 13.53 -11.25 2.55
N PHE A 182 12.41 -11.64 1.98
CA PHE A 182 11.53 -12.67 2.51
C PHE A 182 11.83 -14.03 1.92
N ARG A 183 11.62 -15.07 2.72
CA ARG A 183 11.02 -16.31 2.25
C ARG A 183 9.60 -16.37 2.78
N TRP A 184 8.63 -16.38 1.88
CA TRP A 184 7.22 -16.36 2.23
C TRP A 184 6.76 -17.74 2.73
N SER A 185 6.22 -17.82 3.94
CA SER A 185 5.70 -19.08 4.50
C SER A 185 4.64 -18.85 5.56
N ASN A 186 3.70 -19.78 5.66
CA ASN A 186 2.80 -19.91 6.82
C ASN A 186 3.32 -20.92 7.86
N SER A 187 4.55 -21.40 7.71
CA SER A 187 5.22 -22.31 8.63
C SER A 187 6.51 -21.70 9.21
N ASN A 188 7.25 -22.48 9.99
CA ASN A 188 8.52 -22.06 10.58
C ASN A 188 9.68 -21.89 9.57
N SER A 189 9.49 -22.24 8.29
CA SER A 189 10.50 -22.01 7.23
C SER A 189 10.56 -20.57 6.75
N GLY A 190 9.57 -19.73 7.11
CA GLY A 190 9.54 -18.32 6.72
C GLY A 190 10.65 -17.52 7.39
N PHE A 191 11.18 -16.54 6.66
CA PHE A 191 12.10 -15.57 7.22
C PHE A 191 11.91 -14.17 6.63
N LEU A 192 12.45 -13.17 7.34
CA LEU A 192 12.74 -11.85 6.82
C LEU A 192 14.17 -11.46 7.22
N ASN A 193 15.01 -11.20 6.23
CA ASN A 193 16.25 -10.44 6.40
C ASN A 193 15.97 -8.98 6.02
N LEU A 194 15.84 -8.14 7.03
CA LEU A 194 15.57 -6.72 6.88
C LEU A 194 16.87 -5.93 6.99
N LYS A 195 17.19 -5.14 5.97
CA LYS A 195 18.26 -4.14 6.01
C LYS A 195 17.65 -2.74 6.02
N VAL A 196 18.04 -1.93 6.99
CA VAL A 196 17.63 -0.53 7.13
C VAL A 196 18.90 0.30 7.28
N ASN A 197 19.20 1.12 6.28
CA ASN A 197 20.47 1.85 6.20
C ASN A 197 21.66 0.89 6.35
N ASN A 198 22.42 1.02 7.44
CA ASN A 198 23.59 0.19 7.75
C ASN A 198 23.29 -0.95 8.75
N SER A 199 22.04 -1.08 9.20
CA SER A 199 21.62 -2.09 10.18
C SER A 199 20.92 -3.26 9.51
N THR A 200 21.10 -4.46 10.08
CA THR A 200 20.49 -5.71 9.60
C THR A 200 19.76 -6.40 10.75
N PHE A 201 18.57 -6.93 10.46
CA PHE A 201 17.69 -7.64 11.38
C PHE A 201 17.23 -8.94 10.70
N THR A 202 17.18 -10.03 11.45
CA THR A 202 16.73 -11.32 10.94
C THR A 202 15.58 -11.82 11.79
N PHE A 203 14.49 -12.20 11.12
CA PHE A 203 13.31 -12.80 11.71
C PHE A 203 13.10 -14.19 11.10
N ASN A 204 12.64 -15.13 11.92
CA ASN A 204 12.26 -16.47 11.49
C ASN A 204 10.85 -16.77 11.98
N GLY A 205 10.16 -17.66 11.29
CA GLY A 205 8.80 -18.07 11.59
C GLY A 205 7.79 -17.66 10.51
N PRO A 206 6.49 -17.95 10.73
CA PRO A 206 5.46 -17.69 9.75
C PRO A 206 5.27 -16.18 9.50
N ASN A 207 5.10 -15.82 8.23
CA ASN A 207 4.84 -14.46 7.76
C ASN A 207 3.63 -14.37 6.82
N MET A 208 2.89 -15.46 6.63
CA MET A 208 1.65 -15.52 5.87
C MET A 208 0.48 -16.07 6.67
N HIS A 209 -0.70 -15.50 6.48
CA HIS A 209 -1.97 -15.96 7.07
C HIS A 209 -2.62 -17.12 6.29
N ASN A 210 -2.31 -17.25 5.01
CA ASN A 210 -2.82 -18.25 4.07
C ASN A 210 -1.75 -18.59 3.01
N ASP A 211 -2.02 -19.53 2.12
CA ASP A 211 -1.07 -19.95 1.07
C ASP A 211 -1.11 -19.06 -0.20
N TYR A 212 -1.71 -17.87 -0.11
CA TYR A 212 -1.87 -16.96 -1.25
C TYR A 212 -1.02 -15.69 -1.07
N GLN A 213 -0.57 -15.12 -2.18
CA GLN A 213 0.36 -13.99 -2.17
C GLN A 213 -0.18 -12.84 -1.30
N HIS A 214 0.70 -12.24 -0.49
CA HIS A 214 0.38 -11.06 0.31
C HIS A 214 0.89 -9.83 -0.43
N TYR A 215 0.02 -8.86 -0.64
CA TYR A 215 0.32 -7.68 -1.43
C TYR A 215 0.92 -6.59 -0.54
N LEU A 216 1.90 -5.87 -1.09
CA LEU A 216 2.58 -4.77 -0.41
C LEU A 216 1.68 -3.54 -0.44
N LYS A 217 1.56 -2.83 0.68
CA LYS A 217 1.08 -1.44 0.71
C LYS A 217 2.18 -0.53 1.21
N ILE A 218 2.40 0.57 0.50
CA ILE A 218 3.26 1.68 0.93
C ILE A 218 2.43 2.95 1.12
N GLY A 219 2.80 3.73 2.13
CA GLY A 219 2.12 4.97 2.49
C GLY A 219 1.47 4.88 3.88
N PRO A 220 1.08 6.02 4.46
CA PRO A 220 0.56 6.04 5.81
C PRO A 220 -0.87 5.48 5.89
N TYR A 221 -1.12 4.61 6.86
CA TYR A 221 -2.44 4.16 7.28
C TYR A 221 -2.52 4.22 8.81
N ARG A 222 -3.39 5.07 9.35
CA ARG A 222 -3.38 5.38 10.79
C ARG A 222 -4.76 5.49 11.41
N HIS A 223 -4.77 5.44 12.74
CA HIS A 223 -5.97 5.56 13.55
C HIS A 223 -6.73 6.85 13.20
N PRO A 224 -8.07 6.77 13.03
CA PRO A 224 -8.85 7.89 12.51
C PRO A 224 -8.86 9.14 13.39
N ASP A 225 -8.59 8.98 14.67
CA ASP A 225 -8.63 10.11 15.62
C ASP A 225 -7.28 10.83 15.75
N ILE A 226 -6.25 10.41 15.00
CA ILE A 226 -5.00 11.15 14.87
C ILE A 226 -5.24 12.40 14.03
N SER A 227 -5.01 13.57 14.63
CA SER A 227 -5.37 14.89 14.10
C SER A 227 -4.24 15.62 13.40
N THR A 228 -3.00 15.13 13.48
CA THR A 228 -1.83 15.77 12.87
C THR A 228 -1.88 15.65 11.36
N ASP A 229 -1.29 16.59 10.64
CA ASP A 229 -1.13 16.51 9.18
C ASP A 229 0.30 16.12 8.88
N ASN A 230 0.48 15.00 8.19
CA ASN A 230 1.81 14.48 7.87
C ASN A 230 1.92 14.19 6.38
N HIS A 231 3.16 14.08 5.92
CA HIS A 231 3.45 13.53 4.62
C HIS A 231 4.77 12.77 4.64
N ILE A 232 4.91 11.78 3.76
CA ILE A 232 6.11 10.98 3.57
C ILE A 232 6.35 10.75 2.07
N TYR A 233 7.57 10.36 1.70
CA TYR A 233 7.90 10.08 0.31
C TYR A 233 8.54 8.70 0.15
N PHE A 234 8.24 8.07 -0.99
CA PHE A 234 8.90 6.85 -1.44
C PHE A 234 9.54 7.08 -2.81
N ARG A 235 10.64 6.39 -3.09
CA ARG A 235 11.23 6.30 -4.43
C ARG A 235 12.03 5.02 -4.61
N ASN A 236 12.48 4.77 -5.83
CA ASN A 236 13.35 3.65 -6.19
C ASN A 236 12.79 2.28 -5.76
N LEU A 237 11.47 2.09 -5.93
CA LEU A 237 10.80 0.84 -5.62
C LEU A 237 11.26 -0.24 -6.60
N LYS A 238 11.69 -1.37 -6.05
CA LYS A 238 12.07 -2.56 -6.81
C LYS A 238 11.56 -3.79 -6.09
N ILE A 239 10.96 -4.71 -6.84
CA ILE A 239 10.56 -6.02 -6.34
C ILE A 239 11.16 -7.07 -7.26
N THR A 240 11.88 -8.03 -6.69
CA THR A 240 12.49 -9.13 -7.44
C THR A 240 12.26 -10.44 -6.73
N LYS A 241 11.85 -11.45 -7.47
CA LYS A 241 11.84 -12.83 -7.00
C LYS A 241 13.17 -13.52 -7.30
N ARG A 242 13.73 -14.24 -6.33
CA ARG A 242 14.89 -15.12 -6.57
C ARG A 242 14.38 -16.41 -7.22
N ILE A 243 15.09 -16.83 -8.28
CA ILE A 243 14.87 -18.08 -9.00
C ILE A 243 15.79 -19.13 -8.40
#